data_AF-A0A8J6KZY3-F1
#
_entry.id   AF-A0A8J6KZY3-F1
#
_cell.length_a   1.000
_cell.length_b   1.000
_cell.length_c   1.000
_cell.angle_alpha   90.00
_cell.angle_beta   90.00
_cell.angle_gamma   90.00
#
_symmetry.space_group_name_H-M   'P 1'
#
loop_
_entity.id
_entity.type
_entity.pdbx_description
1 polymer ?
#
loop_
_entity_poly.entity_id
_entity_poly.type
_entity_poly.pdbx_seq_one_letter_code
_entity_poly.pdbx_strand_id
1 'polypeptide(L)'
;MMARPWKAPQLLLAILVALVAFSYQQKRKTYISVLKMSTLDSSVQSTLKYVTEEYNKKSDDLYNFRIIRILDIESQVTDHMELHITVEMRRTTCFKTEKSTCDVQEGELYKVSDKLILTKRFSMGFSWF
;
A
#
# COMPACT_ATOMS: atom_id res chain seq x y z
N MET A 1 34.57 -36.19 40.89
CA MET A 1 33.41 -36.22 39.98
C MET A 1 32.66 -34.90 40.15
N MET A 2 32.72 -34.00 39.17
CA MET A 2 32.00 -32.72 39.24
C MET A 2 30.52 -33.00 38.99
N ALA A 3 29.70 -33.02 40.04
CA ALA A 3 28.25 -32.91 39.92
C ALA A 3 27.95 -31.47 39.48
N ARG A 4 28.16 -31.20 38.18
CA ARG A 4 27.87 -29.91 37.58
C ARG A 4 26.37 -29.65 37.81
N PRO A 5 25.98 -28.56 38.49
CA PRO A 5 24.59 -28.35 38.85
C PRO A 5 23.78 -28.17 37.57
N TRP A 6 23.07 -29.21 37.15
CA TRP A 6 22.29 -29.28 35.90
C TRP A 6 21.24 -28.16 35.77
N LYS A 7 20.88 -27.57 36.92
CA LYS A 7 20.00 -26.41 37.06
C LYS A 7 20.57 -25.15 36.42
N ALA A 8 21.88 -24.92 36.53
CA ALA A 8 22.54 -23.71 36.01
C ALA A 8 22.50 -23.63 34.47
N PRO A 9 22.88 -24.67 33.69
CA PRO A 9 22.74 -24.63 32.24
C PRO A 9 21.27 -24.57 31.80
N GLN A 10 20.34 -25.19 32.55
CA GLN A 10 18.91 -25.10 32.27
C GLN A 10 18.35 -23.67 32.40
N LEU A 11 18.77 -22.95 33.45
CA LEU A 11 18.37 -21.56 33.66
C LEU A 11 18.92 -20.64 32.57
N LEU A 12 20.18 -20.82 32.17
CA LEU A 12 20.78 -20.07 31.07
C LEU A 12 20.04 -20.32 29.75
N LEU A 13 19.66 -21.56 29.48
CA LEU A 13 18.91 -21.92 28.28
C LEU A 13 17.52 -21.28 28.28
N ALA A 14 16.82 -21.27 29.41
CA ALA A 14 15.52 -20.62 29.56
C ALA A 14 15.61 -19.10 29.33
N ILE A 15 16.64 -18.44 29.85
CA ILE A 15 16.88 -17.00 29.63
C ILE A 15 17.16 -16.73 28.14
N LEU A 16 18.00 -17.53 27.48
CA LEU A 16 18.26 -17.40 26.05
C LEU A 16 16.99 -17.55 25.20
N VAL A 17 16.17 -18.57 25.50
CA VAL A 17 14.90 -18.79 24.81
C VAL A 17 13.95 -17.60 25.04
N ALA A 18 13.88 -17.06 26.25
CA ALA A 18 13.06 -15.89 26.55
C ALA A 18 13.53 -14.63 25.79
N LEU A 19 14.85 -14.40 25.71
CA LEU A 19 15.43 -13.28 24.95
C LEU A 19 15.17 -13.41 23.44
N VAL A 20 15.28 -14.61 22.89
CA VAL A 20 14.97 -14.88 21.47
C VAL A 20 13.48 -14.69 21.21
N ALA A 21 12.60 -15.20 22.07
CA ALA A 21 11.16 -15.00 21.94
C ALA A 21 10.77 -13.50 22.03
N PHE A 22 11.38 -12.77 22.96
CA PHE A 22 11.15 -11.34 23.13
C PHE A 22 11.65 -10.52 21.94
N SER A 23 12.84 -10.79 21.43
CA SER A 23 13.36 -10.11 20.23
C SER A 23 12.54 -10.42 18.98
N TYR A 24 12.05 -11.66 18.83
CA TYR A 24 11.13 -12.03 17.77
C TYR A 24 9.77 -11.30 17.88
N GLN A 25 9.21 -11.20 19.08
CA GLN A 25 7.99 -10.43 19.34
C GLN A 25 8.19 -8.93 19.05
N GLN A 26 9.33 -8.37 19.43
CA GLN A 26 9.67 -6.97 19.18
C GLN A 26 9.78 -6.68 17.68
N LYS A 27 10.36 -7.60 16.89
CA LYS A 27 10.47 -7.47 15.43
C LYS A 27 9.11 -7.52 14.72
N ARG A 28 8.11 -8.24 15.25
CA ARG A 28 6.74 -8.18 14.70
C ARG A 28 6.01 -6.87 15.04
N LYS A 29 6.44 -6.17 16.08
CA LYS A 29 5.91 -4.84 16.47
C LYS A 29 6.63 -3.69 15.76
N THR A 30 7.28 -3.92 14.62
CA THR A 30 7.83 -2.84 13.80
C THR A 30 6.72 -1.85 13.47
N TYR A 31 6.82 -0.68 14.10
CA TYR A 31 6.00 0.51 14.00
C TYR A 31 5.25 0.61 12.67
N ILE A 32 3.95 0.33 12.70
CA ILE A 32 3.04 0.75 11.63
C ILE A 32 2.65 2.18 11.98
N SER A 33 3.24 3.18 11.34
CA SER A 33 2.71 4.54 11.40
C SER A 33 1.83 4.77 10.18
N VAL A 34 0.55 5.07 10.44
CA VAL A 34 -0.40 5.46 9.40
C VAL A 34 -0.51 6.98 9.43
N LEU A 35 -0.06 7.63 8.35
CA LEU A 35 -0.17 9.07 8.18
C LEU A 35 -1.20 9.38 7.11
N LYS A 36 -2.13 10.29 7.41
CA LYS A 36 -2.99 10.88 6.37
C LYS A 36 -2.16 11.84 5.53
N MET A 37 -2.23 11.70 4.22
CA MET A 37 -1.53 12.57 3.27
C MET A 37 -2.50 13.49 2.53
N SER A 38 -1.94 14.55 1.94
CA SER A 38 -2.71 15.50 1.15
C SER A 38 -2.76 15.10 -0.32
N THR A 39 -3.81 15.50 -1.02
CA THR A 39 -3.91 15.35 -2.49
C THR A 39 -2.89 16.19 -3.26
N LEU A 40 -2.28 17.18 -2.58
CA LEU A 40 -1.27 18.08 -3.15
C LEU A 40 0.13 17.44 -3.25
N ASP A 41 0.34 16.30 -2.59
CA ASP A 41 1.62 15.60 -2.65
C ASP A 41 1.89 15.10 -4.08
N SER A 42 3.05 15.45 -4.64
CA SER A 42 3.44 15.07 -6.01
C SER A 42 3.53 13.55 -6.20
N SER A 43 3.89 12.83 -5.13
CA SER A 43 3.88 11.37 -5.07
C SER A 43 2.48 10.79 -5.23
N VAL A 44 1.47 11.43 -4.63
CA VAL A 44 0.06 11.05 -4.79
C VAL A 44 -0.38 11.29 -6.23
N GLN A 45 -0.14 12.47 -6.79
CA GLN A 45 -0.56 12.80 -8.16
C GLN A 45 0.05 11.86 -9.21
N SER A 46 1.36 11.60 -9.11
CA SER A 46 2.05 10.68 -10.02
C SER A 46 1.54 9.24 -9.88
N THR A 47 1.20 8.81 -8.66
CA THR A 47 0.61 7.49 -8.40
C THR A 47 -0.79 7.38 -9.00
N LEU A 48 -1.65 8.38 -8.81
CA LEU A 48 -2.99 8.41 -9.38
C LEU A 48 -2.96 8.32 -10.91
N LYS A 49 -2.06 9.07 -11.56
CA LYS A 49 -1.88 9.03 -13.01
C LYS A 49 -1.44 7.64 -13.48
N TYR A 50 -0.37 7.11 -12.88
CA TYR A 50 0.16 5.79 -13.22
C TYR A 50 -0.90 4.70 -13.09
N VAL A 51 -1.62 4.68 -11.97
CA VAL A 51 -2.64 3.65 -11.73
C VAL A 51 -3.82 3.79 -12.67
N THR A 52 -4.26 5.01 -12.98
CA THR A 52 -5.35 5.22 -13.95
C THR A 52 -4.98 4.65 -15.32
N GLU A 53 -3.75 4.91 -15.77
CA GLU A 53 -3.23 4.38 -17.03
C GLU A 53 -3.13 2.85 -17.01
N GLU A 54 -2.59 2.26 -15.94
CA GLU A 54 -2.45 0.81 -15.80
C GLU A 54 -3.81 0.11 -15.68
N TYR A 55 -4.77 0.70 -14.97
CA TYR A 55 -6.13 0.19 -14.87
C TYR A 55 -6.80 0.17 -16.25
N ASN A 56 -6.67 1.25 -17.02
CA ASN A 56 -7.24 1.31 -18.38
C ASN A 56 -6.57 0.33 -19.34
N LYS A 57 -5.26 0.09 -19.21
CA LYS A 57 -4.57 -0.93 -20.03
C LYS A 57 -5.03 -2.35 -19.69
N LYS A 58 -5.25 -2.66 -18.41
CA LYS A 58 -5.57 -4.01 -17.92
C LYS A 58 -7.05 -4.36 -17.95
N SER A 59 -7.92 -3.35 -17.87
CA SER A 59 -9.36 -3.55 -17.97
C SER A 59 -9.71 -4.17 -19.34
N ASP A 60 -10.72 -5.03 -19.42
CA ASP A 60 -11.22 -5.56 -20.71
C ASP A 60 -12.25 -4.64 -21.37
N ASP A 61 -12.61 -3.53 -20.72
CA ASP A 61 -13.61 -2.60 -21.23
C ASP A 61 -13.14 -1.90 -22.51
N LEU A 62 -14.08 -1.51 -23.38
CA LEU A 62 -13.77 -0.74 -24.59
C LEU A 62 -13.50 0.74 -24.26
N TYR A 63 -14.04 1.19 -23.13
CA TYR A 63 -13.97 2.57 -22.66
C TYR A 63 -12.87 2.78 -21.63
N ASN A 64 -12.41 4.02 -21.53
CA ASN A 64 -11.51 4.44 -20.46
C ASN A 64 -12.27 4.64 -19.14
N PHE A 65 -11.57 4.46 -18.03
CA PHE A 65 -12.02 4.84 -16.70
C PHE A 65 -11.22 6.05 -16.21
N ARG A 66 -11.88 6.88 -15.41
CA ARG A 66 -11.32 8.07 -14.80
C ARG A 66 -11.65 8.12 -13.32
N ILE A 67 -10.70 8.58 -12.53
CA ILE A 67 -10.93 8.86 -11.11
C ILE A 67 -11.78 10.12 -10.98
N ILE A 68 -12.93 10.00 -10.32
CA ILE A 68 -13.85 11.12 -10.08
C ILE A 68 -13.64 11.70 -8.70
N ARG A 69 -13.35 10.83 -7.73
CA ARG A 69 -13.21 11.23 -6.34
C ARG A 69 -12.13 10.43 -5.65
N ILE A 70 -11.32 11.12 -4.85
CA ILE A 70 -10.42 10.51 -3.88
C ILE A 70 -11.18 10.47 -2.56
N LEU A 71 -11.32 9.27 -2.01
CA LEU A 71 -12.06 9.04 -0.77
C LEU A 71 -11.14 9.09 0.44
N ASP A 72 -9.94 8.52 0.32
CA ASP A 72 -8.95 8.48 1.41
C ASP A 72 -7.53 8.34 0.88
N ILE A 73 -6.57 8.87 1.63
CA ILE A 73 -5.13 8.73 1.34
C ILE A 73 -4.40 8.44 2.64
N GLU A 74 -3.84 7.23 2.72
CA GLU A 74 -3.09 6.75 3.87
C GLU A 74 -1.68 6.34 3.42
N SER A 75 -0.67 6.81 4.15
CA SER A 75 0.70 6.31 4.03
C SER A 75 1.01 5.43 5.21
N GLN A 76 1.37 4.18 4.94
CA GLN A 76 1.78 3.21 5.94
C GLN A 76 3.30 3.07 5.90
N VAL A 77 3.97 3.48 6.96
CA VAL A 77 5.41 3.25 7.12
C VAL A 77 5.59 2.04 8.02
N THR A 78 6.27 1.03 7.49
CA THR A 78 6.63 -0.21 8.20
C THR A 78 8.14 -0.45 8.04
N ASP A 79 8.57 -1.55 7.43
CA ASP A 79 9.93 -1.74 6.90
C ASP A 79 10.13 -1.06 5.53
N HIS A 80 9.04 -0.62 4.92
CA HIS A 80 8.99 0.19 3.70
C HIS A 80 7.82 1.17 3.78
N MET A 81 7.76 2.14 2.85
CA MET A 81 6.63 3.06 2.75
C MET A 81 5.64 2.54 1.72
N GLU A 82 4.39 2.33 2.13
CA GLU A 82 3.27 2.02 1.23
C GLU A 82 2.28 3.17 1.22
N LEU A 83 1.91 3.63 0.02
CA LEU A 83 0.87 4.62 -0.18
C LEU A 83 -0.41 3.89 -0.59
N HIS A 84 -1.45 3.97 0.24
CA HIS A 84 -2.78 3.40 0.03
C HIS A 84 -3.74 4.53 -0.29
N ILE A 85 -4.20 4.58 -1.54
CA ILE A 85 -5.15 5.60 -1.99
C ILE A 85 -6.46 4.93 -2.33
N THR A 86 -7.52 5.37 -1.68
CA THR A 86 -8.87 4.92 -2.01
C THR A 86 -9.52 5.88 -2.99
N VAL A 87 -9.91 5.37 -4.15
CA VAL A 87 -10.54 6.17 -5.21
C VAL A 87 -11.87 5.59 -5.68
N GLU A 88 -12.72 6.47 -6.17
CA GLU A 88 -13.91 6.13 -6.97
C GLU A 88 -13.58 6.38 -8.45
N MET A 89 -13.68 5.32 -9.25
CA MET A 89 -13.45 5.38 -10.69
C MET A 89 -14.76 5.19 -11.45
N ARG A 90 -14.92 5.95 -12.54
CA ARG A 90 -16.08 5.86 -13.42
C ARG A 90 -15.66 5.72 -14.87
N ARG A 91 -16.48 4.99 -15.62
CA ARG A 91 -16.34 4.87 -17.07
C ARG A 91 -16.55 6.23 -17.75
N THR A 92 -15.74 6.52 -18.75
CA THR A 92 -15.87 7.71 -19.61
C THR A 92 -16.55 7.38 -20.92
N THR A 93 -16.92 8.40 -21.68
CA THR A 93 -17.48 8.24 -23.04
C THR A 93 -16.44 7.87 -24.09
N CYS A 94 -15.15 8.02 -23.78
CA CYS A 94 -14.06 7.78 -24.72
C CYS A 94 -13.67 6.32 -24.82
N PHE A 95 -13.35 5.91 -26.05
CA PHE A 95 -12.68 4.64 -26.29
C PHE A 95 -11.22 4.68 -25.83
N LYS A 96 -10.66 3.52 -25.52
CA LYS A 96 -9.24 3.40 -25.12
C LYS A 96 -8.23 3.91 -26.15
N THR A 97 -8.61 3.91 -27.42
CA THR A 97 -7.80 4.44 -28.53
C THR A 97 -7.77 5.97 -28.56
N GLU A 98 -8.73 6.63 -27.91
CA GLU A 98 -8.87 8.08 -27.89
C GLU A 98 -8.09 8.67 -26.71
N LYS A 99 -7.25 9.68 -26.99
CA LYS A 99 -6.45 10.42 -26.01
C LYS A 99 -6.99 11.83 -25.72
N SER A 100 -8.22 12.11 -26.16
CA SER A 100 -8.88 13.40 -26.01
C SER A 100 -9.28 13.67 -24.55
N THR A 101 -9.70 14.90 -24.26
CA THR A 101 -10.34 15.25 -22.99
C THR A 101 -11.67 14.51 -22.90
N CYS A 102 -11.73 13.53 -22.01
CA CYS A 102 -12.88 12.63 -21.87
C CYS A 102 -13.81 13.04 -20.76
N ASP A 103 -15.09 13.16 -21.11
CA ASP A 103 -16.18 13.37 -20.16
C ASP A 103 -16.63 12.04 -19.54
N VAL A 104 -17.19 12.15 -18.35
CA VAL A 104 -17.71 11.01 -17.60
C VAL A 104 -19.05 10.61 -18.21
N GLN A 105 -19.31 9.31 -18.33
CA GLN A 105 -20.60 8.84 -18.85
C GLN A 105 -21.69 9.06 -17.80
N GLU A 106 -22.74 9.82 -18.15
CA GLU A 106 -23.91 10.06 -17.30
C GLU A 106 -25.12 9.23 -17.81
N GLY A 107 -25.91 8.64 -16.90
CA GLY A 107 -27.13 7.87 -17.24
C GLY A 107 -27.15 6.38 -16.82
N GLU A 108 -28.05 5.58 -17.41
CA GLU A 108 -28.31 4.16 -17.06
C GLU A 108 -27.16 3.18 -17.38
N LEU A 109 -26.15 3.59 -18.13
CA LEU A 109 -24.93 2.82 -18.42
C LEU A 109 -23.85 2.93 -17.32
N TYR A 110 -24.28 3.28 -16.10
CA TYR A 110 -23.42 3.47 -14.93
C TYR A 110 -22.63 2.20 -14.62
N LYS A 111 -21.33 2.25 -14.88
CA LYS A 111 -20.37 1.35 -14.24
C LYS A 111 -19.47 2.17 -13.34
N VAL A 112 -19.87 2.24 -12.07
CA VAL A 112 -18.94 2.62 -11.01
C VAL A 112 -18.08 1.38 -10.77
N SER A 113 -16.78 1.49 -11.02
CA SER A 113 -15.87 0.48 -10.48
C SER A 113 -15.89 0.68 -8.98
N ASP A 114 -16.18 -0.39 -8.24
CA ASP A 114 -16.18 -0.38 -6.77
C ASP A 114 -14.94 0.32 -6.21
N LYS A 115 -15.07 0.80 -4.97
CA LYS A 115 -14.01 1.45 -4.19
C LYS A 115 -12.66 0.75 -4.38
N LEU A 116 -11.76 1.36 -5.15
CA LEU A 116 -10.46 0.81 -5.49
C LEU A 116 -9.41 1.30 -4.50
N ILE A 117 -8.70 0.38 -3.87
CA ILE A 117 -7.54 0.66 -3.01
C ILE A 117 -6.29 0.48 -3.85
N LEU A 118 -5.55 1.56 -4.03
CA LEU A 118 -4.34 1.62 -4.83
C LEU A 118 -3.14 1.60 -3.90
N THR A 119 -2.32 0.56 -4.00
CA THR A 119 -1.11 0.42 -3.16
C THR A 119 0.14 0.62 -4.00
N LYS A 120 0.95 1.62 -3.64
CA LYS A 120 2.29 1.81 -4.21
C LYS A 120 3.36 1.67 -3.14
N ARG A 121 4.27 0.73 -3.35
CA ARG A 121 5.43 0.51 -2.48
C ARG A 121 6.61 1.37 -2.92
N PHE A 122 7.18 2.12 -1.99
CA PHE A 122 8.43 2.85 -2.17
C PHE A 122 9.53 2.16 -1.39
N SER A 123 10.63 1.84 -2.06
CA SER A 123 11.85 1.42 -1.38
C SER A 123 12.43 2.65 -0.69
N MET A 124 12.51 2.64 0.65
CA MET A 124 13.27 3.64 1.38
C MET A 124 14.74 3.38 1.06
N GLY A 125 15.27 4.10 0.06
CA GLY A 125 16.68 4.11 -0.24
C GLY A 125 17.43 4.61 0.99
N PHE A 126 17.92 3.68 1.82
CA PHE A 126 18.97 3.97 2.79
C PHE A 126 20.24 4.24 1.99
N SER A 127 20.39 5.48 1.50
CA SER A 127 21.69 6.01 1.11
C SER A 127 22.47 6.20 2.41
N TRP A 128 23.19 5.14 2.83
CA TRP A 128 24.20 5.27 3.88
C TRP A 128 25.33 6.14 3.33
N PHE A 129 25.69 7.17 4.11
CA PHE A 129 27.00 7.81 4.06
C PHE A 129 28.13 6.79 4.23
#